data_AF-A6ENZ6-F1
#
_entry.id   AF-A6ENZ6-F1
#
_cell.length_a   1.000
_cell.length_b   1.000
_cell.length_c   1.000
_cell.angle_alpha   90.00
_cell.angle_beta   90.00
_cell.angle_gamma   90.00
#
_symmetry.space_group_name_H-M   'P 1'
#
loop_
_entity.id
_entity.type
_entity.pdbx_description
1 polymer ?
#
loop_
_entity_poly.entity_id
_entity_poly.type
_entity_poly.pdbx_seq_one_letter_code
_entity_poly.pdbx_strand_id
1 'polypeptide(L)'
;MTELEFLQTEIFKDLTNLNKKATEAKEYKFNEEDFAKVLERSEYNGLGLYSITTWLKRTTFGTITHQDQSKKATDARWYNRAFITMKKRQEGLTFAADFKVPAKMMARLNPVAVTFDQTSEEE
;
A
#
# COMPACT_ATOMS: atom_id res chain seq x y z
N MET A 1 6.42 -0.47 -16.85
CA MET A 1 5.93 -1.06 -15.58
C MET A 1 5.28 0.04 -14.77
N THR A 2 4.00 -0.13 -14.44
CA THR A 2 3.28 0.77 -13.55
C THR A 2 3.52 0.42 -12.08
N GLU A 3 3.19 1.34 -11.18
CA GLU A 3 3.27 1.13 -9.72
C GLU A 3 2.59 -0.18 -9.29
N LEU A 4 1.40 -0.38 -9.83
CA LEU A 4 0.54 -1.51 -9.55
C LEU A 4 1.15 -2.83 -10.01
N GLU A 5 1.73 -2.87 -11.22
CA GLU A 5 2.39 -4.08 -11.72
C GLU A 5 3.60 -4.46 -10.85
N PHE A 6 4.38 -3.47 -10.41
CA PHE A 6 5.49 -3.70 -9.50
C PHE A 6 5.00 -4.28 -8.17
N LEU A 7 3.98 -3.66 -7.58
CA LEU A 7 3.36 -4.18 -6.36
C LEU A 7 2.82 -5.60 -6.59
N GLN A 8 2.17 -5.90 -7.72
CA GLN A 8 1.67 -7.24 -8.00
C GLN A 8 2.77 -8.30 -8.11
N THR A 9 3.88 -7.99 -8.78
CA THR A 9 4.93 -8.96 -9.09
C THR A 9 5.91 -9.17 -7.93
N GLU A 10 6.19 -8.13 -7.13
CA GLU A 10 7.12 -8.18 -6.00
C GLU A 10 6.38 -8.37 -4.67
N ILE A 11 5.36 -7.54 -4.42
CA ILE A 11 4.73 -7.44 -3.10
C ILE A 11 3.53 -8.38 -2.97
N PHE A 12 2.64 -8.43 -3.95
CA PHE A 12 1.45 -9.27 -3.99
C PHE A 12 1.71 -10.66 -4.59
N LYS A 13 2.98 -11.02 -4.78
CA LYS A 13 3.39 -12.32 -5.29
C LYS A 13 2.86 -13.44 -4.38
N ASP A 14 2.12 -14.39 -4.94
CA ASP A 14 1.50 -15.49 -4.19
C ASP A 14 0.43 -15.07 -3.16
N LEU A 15 -0.15 -13.87 -3.28
CA LEU A 15 -1.21 -13.40 -2.37
C LEU A 15 -2.60 -13.53 -2.98
N THR A 16 -3.58 -13.85 -2.13
CA THR A 16 -4.98 -13.95 -2.55
C THR A 16 -5.64 -12.57 -2.47
N ASN A 17 -5.79 -11.90 -3.61
CA ASN A 17 -6.61 -10.70 -3.69
C ASN A 17 -8.11 -11.06 -3.61
N LEU A 18 -8.78 -10.56 -2.58
CA LEU A 18 -10.21 -10.75 -2.35
C LEU A 18 -11.07 -9.87 -3.25
N ASN A 19 -10.49 -8.79 -3.79
CA ASN A 19 -11.17 -7.89 -4.71
C ASN A 19 -10.72 -8.13 -6.15
N LYS A 20 -11.36 -9.10 -6.83
CA LYS A 20 -11.06 -9.45 -8.24
C LYS A 20 -11.29 -8.31 -9.25
N LYS A 21 -11.95 -7.22 -8.86
CA LYS A 21 -12.18 -6.03 -9.69
C LYS A 21 -11.19 -4.90 -9.38
N ALA A 22 -10.21 -5.12 -8.52
CA ALA A 22 -9.24 -4.09 -8.16
C ALA A 22 -8.39 -3.70 -9.38
N THR A 23 -8.62 -2.48 -9.86
CA THR A 23 -7.85 -1.85 -10.94
C THR A 23 -6.71 -1.00 -10.42
N GLU A 24 -6.73 -0.64 -9.13
CA GLU A 24 -5.71 0.17 -8.47
C GLU A 24 -5.17 -0.51 -7.21
N ALA A 25 -3.93 -0.24 -6.80
CA ALA A 25 -3.27 -0.87 -5.64
C ALA A 25 -4.07 -0.67 -4.33
N LYS A 26 -4.67 0.51 -4.17
CA LYS A 26 -5.54 0.88 -3.05
C LYS A 26 -6.85 0.07 -2.98
N GLU A 27 -7.28 -0.52 -4.10
CA GLU A 27 -8.47 -1.34 -4.17
C GLU A 27 -8.19 -2.81 -3.81
N TYR A 28 -6.91 -3.22 -3.72
CA TYR A 28 -6.55 -4.57 -3.35
C TYR A 28 -6.90 -4.84 -1.91
N LYS A 29 -7.59 -5.95 -1.69
CA LYS A 29 -8.09 -6.34 -0.38
C LYS A 29 -7.48 -7.68 -0.03
N PHE A 30 -6.79 -7.72 1.08
CA PHE A 30 -6.09 -8.89 1.58
C PHE A 30 -6.63 -9.30 2.95
N ASN A 31 -6.54 -10.58 3.24
CA ASN A 31 -6.72 -11.09 4.59
C ASN A 31 -5.56 -10.63 5.48
N GLU A 32 -5.72 -10.80 6.79
CA GLU A 32 -4.70 -10.44 7.77
C GLU A 32 -3.34 -11.11 7.49
N GLU A 33 -3.33 -12.43 7.23
CA GLU A 33 -2.11 -13.20 6.99
C GLU A 33 -1.40 -12.79 5.69
N ASP A 34 -2.16 -12.59 4.62
CA ASP A 34 -1.62 -12.11 3.35
C ASP A 34 -1.09 -10.67 3.49
N PHE A 35 -1.84 -9.81 4.19
CA PHE A 35 -1.45 -8.41 4.40
C PHE A 35 -0.18 -8.30 5.28
N ALA A 36 0.02 -9.19 6.25
CA ALA A 36 1.26 -9.24 7.01
C ALA A 36 2.48 -9.47 6.09
N LYS A 37 2.37 -10.37 5.11
CA LYS A 37 3.43 -10.60 4.10
C LYS A 37 3.64 -9.38 3.21
N VAL A 38 2.56 -8.68 2.83
CA VAL A 38 2.65 -7.41 2.09
C VAL A 38 3.48 -6.38 2.85
N LEU A 39 3.21 -6.23 4.15
CA LEU A 39 3.94 -5.28 5.00
C LEU A 39 5.42 -5.68 5.12
N GLU A 40 5.71 -6.95 5.36
CA GLU A 40 7.10 -7.44 5.47
C GLU A 40 7.89 -7.20 4.17
N ARG A 41 7.30 -7.50 3.01
CA ARG A 41 7.93 -7.24 1.71
C ARG A 41 8.05 -5.75 1.41
N SER A 42 7.06 -4.96 1.84
CA SER A 42 7.12 -3.50 1.73
C SER A 42 8.24 -2.93 2.59
N GLU A 43 8.41 -3.44 3.81
CA GLU A 43 9.52 -3.09 4.72
C GLU A 43 10.87 -3.43 4.09
N TYR A 44 11.01 -4.64 3.56
CA TYR A 44 12.23 -5.10 2.91
C TYR A 44 12.63 -4.24 1.70
N ASN A 45 11.65 -3.82 0.91
CA ASN A 45 11.87 -2.95 -0.24
C ASN A 45 11.94 -1.45 0.12
N GLY A 46 11.67 -1.07 1.37
CA GLY A 46 11.60 0.33 1.79
C GLY A 46 10.41 1.09 1.19
N LEU A 47 9.32 0.39 0.85
CA LEU A 47 8.08 0.99 0.38
C LEU A 47 7.37 1.72 1.51
N GLY A 48 6.81 2.88 1.16
CA GLY A 48 5.95 3.63 2.07
C GLY A 48 4.49 3.31 1.84
N LEU A 49 3.69 3.35 2.91
CA LEU A 49 2.23 3.36 2.80
C LEU A 49 1.74 4.75 3.23
N TYR A 50 0.67 5.26 2.64
CA TYR A 50 0.04 6.50 3.05
C TYR A 50 -1.06 6.24 4.07
N SER A 51 -1.88 5.25 3.79
CA SER A 51 -3.03 4.91 4.61
C SER A 51 -3.27 3.41 4.60
N ILE A 52 -3.78 2.90 5.72
CA ILE A 52 -4.25 1.53 5.87
C ILE A 52 -5.73 1.64 6.20
N THR A 53 -6.56 1.15 5.31
CA THR A 53 -7.99 1.05 5.52
C THR A 53 -8.36 -0.39 5.80
N THR A 54 -9.24 -0.57 6.77
CA THR A 54 -9.76 -1.87 7.18
C THR A 54 -11.25 -1.95 6.91
N TRP A 55 -11.72 -3.12 6.52
CA TRP A 55 -13.13 -3.40 6.29
C TRP A 55 -13.57 -4.63 7.06
N LEU A 56 -14.78 -4.58 7.59
CA LEU A 56 -15.46 -5.70 8.22
C LEU A 56 -16.76 -5.97 7.47
N LYS A 57 -16.92 -7.17 6.88
CA LYS A 57 -18.15 -7.59 6.19
C LYS A 57 -18.75 -6.53 5.23
N ARG A 58 -17.89 -5.87 4.43
CA ARG A 58 -18.18 -4.76 3.49
C ARG A 58 -18.37 -3.36 4.08
N THR A 59 -18.31 -3.18 5.38
CA THR A 59 -18.33 -1.85 6.03
C THR A 59 -16.90 -1.41 6.33
N THR A 60 -16.56 -0.14 6.05
CA THR A 60 -15.27 0.42 6.45
C THR A 60 -15.19 0.44 7.97
N PHE A 61 -14.25 -0.32 8.53
CA PHE A 61 -14.06 -0.44 9.97
C PHE A 61 -13.25 0.73 10.52
N GLY A 62 -12.19 1.11 9.82
CA GLY A 62 -11.39 2.28 10.15
C GLY A 62 -10.22 2.47 9.18
N THR A 63 -9.80 3.72 9.06
CA THR A 63 -8.64 4.13 8.26
C THR A 63 -7.61 4.76 9.18
N ILE A 64 -6.37 4.29 9.12
CA ILE A 64 -5.21 4.86 9.83
C ILE A 64 -4.26 5.40 8.78
N THR A 65 -3.86 6.66 8.91
CA THR A 65 -2.92 7.30 8.00
C THR A 65 -1.58 7.52 8.69
N HIS A 66 -0.50 7.62 7.90
CA HIS A 66 0.82 7.96 8.45
C HIS A 66 0.83 9.36 9.11
N GLN A 67 -0.07 10.24 8.65
CA GLN A 67 -0.21 11.62 9.13
C GLN A 67 -0.78 11.66 10.55
N ASP A 68 -1.72 10.76 10.87
CA ASP A 68 -2.23 10.54 12.23
C ASP A 68 -1.11 10.10 13.19
N GLN A 69 -0.14 9.33 12.69
CA GLN A 69 1.02 8.86 13.44
C GLN A 69 2.19 9.86 13.47
N SER A 70 2.06 11.03 12.82
CA SER A 70 3.13 12.03 12.65
C SER A 70 4.47 11.39 12.18
N LYS A 71 4.35 10.36 11.33
CA LYS A 71 5.48 9.54 10.87
C LYS A 71 5.62 9.60 9.35
N LYS A 72 6.81 9.25 8.86
CA LYS A 72 7.07 9.13 7.43
C LYS A 72 6.31 7.91 6.89
N ALA A 73 5.75 8.04 5.68
CA ALA A 73 5.09 6.94 4.98
C ALA A 73 5.94 5.66 4.91
N THR A 74 7.27 5.81 4.81
CA THR A 74 8.26 4.71 4.74
C THR A 74 8.69 4.15 6.11
N ASP A 75 8.20 4.67 7.23
CA ASP A 75 8.61 4.20 8.55
C ASP A 75 7.86 2.93 8.95
N ALA A 76 8.56 1.80 8.99
CA ALA A 76 7.91 0.53 9.25
C ALA A 76 7.15 0.42 10.56
N ARG A 77 7.56 1.22 11.54
CA ARG A 77 6.95 1.24 12.87
C ARG A 77 5.50 1.70 12.83
N TRP A 78 5.09 2.57 11.90
CA TRP A 78 3.71 3.07 11.90
C TRP A 78 2.75 2.03 11.33
N TYR A 79 3.05 1.42 10.19
CA TYR A 79 2.14 0.43 9.60
C TYR A 79 2.09 -0.86 10.39
N ASN A 80 3.21 -1.31 10.97
CA ASN A 80 3.21 -2.47 11.87
C ASN A 80 2.33 -2.20 13.11
N ARG A 81 2.42 -1.00 13.69
CA ARG A 81 1.61 -0.64 14.85
C ARG A 81 0.13 -0.53 14.49
N ALA A 82 -0.20 0.07 13.34
CA ALA A 82 -1.57 0.13 12.84
C ALA A 82 -2.16 -1.27 12.61
N PHE A 83 -1.39 -2.16 11.98
CA PHE A 83 -1.79 -3.54 11.73
C PHE A 83 -2.03 -4.32 13.02
N ILE A 84 -1.10 -4.29 13.97
CA ILE A 84 -1.25 -4.96 15.27
C ILE A 84 -2.46 -4.43 16.03
N THR A 85 -2.71 -3.11 15.98
CA THR A 85 -3.85 -2.50 16.67
C THR A 85 -5.17 -2.98 16.08
N MET A 86 -5.28 -3.01 14.74
CA MET A 86 -6.49 -3.49 14.06
C MET A 86 -6.72 -4.98 14.27
N LYS A 87 -5.68 -5.80 14.15
CA LYS A 87 -5.69 -7.23 14.46
C LYS A 87 -6.21 -7.52 15.87
N LYS A 88 -5.72 -6.78 16.87
CA LYS A 88 -6.19 -6.91 18.26
C LYS A 88 -7.64 -6.44 18.46
N ARG A 89 -8.11 -5.52 17.62
CA ARG A 89 -9.43 -4.91 17.77
C ARG A 89 -10.53 -5.82 17.24
N GLN A 90 -10.30 -6.48 16.10
CA GLN A 90 -11.26 -7.40 15.52
C GLN A 90 -10.60 -8.39 14.56
N GLU A 91 -10.92 -9.68 14.72
CA GLU A 91 -10.49 -10.73 13.80
C GLU A 91 -11.39 -10.80 12.56
N GLY A 92 -10.83 -11.26 11.43
CA GLY A 92 -11.56 -11.37 10.16
C GLY A 92 -11.74 -10.04 9.41
N LEU A 93 -10.91 -9.05 9.71
CA LEU A 93 -10.84 -7.80 8.96
C LEU A 93 -10.12 -8.00 7.62
N THR A 94 -10.59 -7.28 6.62
CA THR A 94 -9.91 -7.15 5.34
C THR A 94 -9.09 -5.87 5.32
N PHE A 95 -7.86 -5.95 4.87
CA PHE A 95 -6.92 -4.83 4.84
C PHE A 95 -6.68 -4.39 3.40
N ALA A 96 -6.70 -3.08 3.18
CA ALA A 96 -6.11 -2.46 2.01
C ALA A 96 -5.22 -1.33 2.46
N ALA A 97 -4.20 -1.06 1.67
CA ALA A 97 -3.35 0.08 1.90
C ALA A 97 -3.10 0.84 0.62
N ASP A 98 -2.89 2.14 0.79
CA ASP A 98 -2.44 3.01 -0.26
C ASP A 98 -0.91 3.00 -0.22
N PHE A 99 -0.30 2.31 -1.17
CA PHE A 99 1.16 2.22 -1.29
C PHE A 99 1.67 3.44 -2.06
N LYS A 100 2.83 3.94 -1.65
CA LYS A 100 3.57 4.95 -2.40
C LYS A 100 4.87 4.33 -2.87
N VAL A 101 4.98 4.01 -4.15
CA VAL A 101 6.26 3.67 -4.75
C VAL A 101 6.89 4.97 -5.25
N PRO A 102 8.02 5.41 -4.69
CA PRO A 102 8.66 6.63 -5.14
C PRO A 102 9.06 6.48 -6.62
N ALA A 103 8.69 7.46 -7.45
CA ALA A 103 9.03 7.49 -8.88
C ALA A 103 10.53 7.29 -9.15
N LYS A 104 11.38 7.72 -8.22
CA LYS A 104 12.84 7.54 -8.27
C LYS A 104 13.27 6.06 -8.22
N MET A 105 12.46 5.18 -7.63
CA MET A 105 12.69 3.74 -7.58
C MET A 105 12.23 3.08 -8.89
N MET A 106 11.08 3.48 -9.43
CA MET A 106 10.63 3.04 -10.76
C MET A 106 11.57 3.49 -11.89
N ALA A 107 12.08 4.73 -11.82
CA ALA A 107 13.01 5.28 -12.81
C ALA A 107 14.35 4.54 -12.87
N ARG A 108 14.73 3.81 -11.80
CA ARG A 108 15.92 2.94 -11.80
C ARG A 108 15.65 1.57 -12.42
N LEU A 109 14.43 1.06 -12.28
CA LEU A 109 13.98 -0.22 -12.84
C LEU A 109 13.60 -0.12 -14.32
N ASN A 110 13.19 1.07 -14.77
CA ASN A 110 12.90 1.36 -16.16
C ASN A 110 13.60 2.67 -16.56
N PRO A 111 14.76 2.64 -17.26
CA PRO A 111 15.48 3.84 -17.65
C PRO A 111 14.77 4.67 -18.74
N VAL A 112 13.55 4.30 -19.12
CA VAL A 112 12.75 4.98 -20.14
C VAL A 112 11.56 5.65 -19.45
N ALA A 113 11.43 6.96 -19.68
CA ALA A 113 10.38 7.87 -19.17
C ALA A 113 10.67 8.52 -17.81
N VAL A 114 11.70 9.36 -17.76
CA VAL A 114 11.59 10.63 -17.02
C VAL A 114 11.39 11.72 -18.07
N THR A 115 10.18 11.78 -18.64
CA THR A 115 9.71 13.02 -19.26
C THR A 115 9.07 13.81 -18.13
N PHE A 116 9.86 14.70 -17.55
CA PHE A 116 9.39 15.72 -16.62
C PHE A 116 8.54 16.68 -17.45
N ASP A 117 7.25 16.39 -17.61
CA ASP A 117 6.29 17.39 -18.11
C ASP A 117 5.70 18.10 -16.88
N GLN A 118 6.48 19.04 -16.38
CA GLN A 118 5.92 20.16 -15.63
C GLN A 118 5.61 21.25 -16.65
N THR A 119 4.41 21.24 -17.20
CA THR A 119 3.81 22.46 -17.74
C THR A 119 2.54 22.73 -16.96
N SER A 120 2.75 23.34 -15.79
CA SER A 120 1.84 24.37 -15.32
C SER A 120 1.94 25.52 -16.33
N GLU A 121 0.93 25.67 -17.17
CA GLU A 121 0.66 26.95 -17.83
C GLU A 121 -0.80 27.25 -17.54
N GLU A 122 -0.99 27.95 -16.41
CA GLU A 122 -2.12 28.86 -16.25
C GLU A 122 -1.88 30.03 -17.22
N GLU A 123 -2.81 30.24 -18.14
CA GLU A 123 -3.21 31.58 -18.60
C GLU A 123 -4.72 31.61 -18.85
#